data_AF-A0A453HTW5-F1
#
_entry.id   AF-A0A453HTW5-F1
#
_cell.length_a   1.000
_cell.length_b   1.000
_cell.length_c   1.000
_cell.angle_alpha   90.00
_cell.angle_beta   90.00
_cell.angle_gamma   90.00
#
_symmetry.space_group_name_H-M   'P 1'
#
loop_
_entity.id
_entity.type
_entity.pdbx_description
1 polymer ?
#
loop_
_entity_poly.entity_id
_entity_poly.type
_entity_poly.pdbx_seq_one_letter_code
_entity_poly.pdbx_strand_id
1 'polypeptide(L)'
;DGRTTPNPIWCQIWKLSCPAKVKKFIWRTLHGTLPCRATLANRHMKVSPLCPTCSQSVEDTKHMLFLCTKAKEVWKRLGIDEIIDRACEVDRAGEAILEYLVVLPNQDLCIMGYQNVREMIAISAWYLWWER
;
A
#
# COMPACT_ATOMS: atom_id res chain seq x y z
N ASP A 1 -24.97 1.59 -25.64
CA ASP A 1 -25.00 0.95 -24.31
C ASP A 1 -23.66 0.33 -23.94
N GLY A 2 -22.71 1.16 -23.49
CA GLY A 2 -21.39 0.71 -23.05
C GLY A 2 -21.42 0.25 -21.59
N ARG A 3 -21.80 -1.01 -21.35
CA ARG A 3 -21.60 -1.63 -20.04
C ARG A 3 -20.11 -1.91 -19.87
N THR A 4 -19.38 -0.96 -19.29
CA THR A 4 -18.02 -1.21 -18.76
C THR A 4 -18.09 -2.38 -17.80
N THR A 5 -17.46 -3.50 -18.16
CA THR A 5 -17.21 -4.61 -17.24
C THR A 5 -16.50 -4.05 -16.01
N PRO A 6 -17.03 -4.21 -14.78
CA PRO A 6 -16.36 -3.75 -13.57
C PRO A 6 -14.98 -4.38 -13.49
N ASN A 7 -13.93 -3.57 -13.32
CA ASN A 7 -12.57 -4.10 -13.14
C ASN A 7 -12.59 -5.07 -11.95
N PRO A 8 -12.22 -6.35 -12.14
CA PRO A 8 -12.38 -7.41 -11.14
C PRO A 8 -11.65 -7.10 -9.82
N ILE A 9 -10.64 -6.23 -9.84
CA ILE A 9 -9.94 -5.80 -8.63
C ILE A 9 -10.86 -5.13 -7.62
N TRP A 10 -11.77 -4.28 -8.08
CA TRP A 10 -12.64 -3.52 -7.19
C TRP A 10 -13.61 -4.45 -6.47
N CYS A 11 -14.10 -5.48 -7.16
CA CYS A 11 -14.92 -6.51 -6.54
C CYS A 11 -14.19 -7.22 -5.39
N GLN A 12 -12.86 -7.40 -5.47
CA GLN A 12 -12.07 -7.99 -4.39
C GLN A 12 -11.84 -7.00 -3.24
N ILE A 13 -11.41 -5.78 -3.54
CA ILE A 13 -11.16 -4.73 -2.54
C ILE A 13 -12.44 -4.43 -1.72
N TRP A 14 -13.59 -4.33 -2.39
CA TRP A 14 -14.85 -4.03 -1.70
C TRP A 14 -15.35 -5.18 -0.82
N LYS A 15 -14.91 -6.43 -1.07
CA LYS A 15 -15.22 -7.60 -0.23
C LYS A 15 -14.35 -7.70 1.03
N LEU A 16 -13.22 -6.97 1.12
CA LEU A 16 -12.37 -6.99 2.29
C LEU A 16 -13.13 -6.58 3.56
N SER A 17 -12.87 -7.28 4.66
CA SER A 17 -13.45 -6.99 5.97
C SER A 17 -12.68 -5.88 6.68
N CYS A 18 -12.72 -4.66 6.12
CA CYS A 18 -12.04 -3.50 6.67
C CYS A 18 -12.90 -2.22 6.58
N PRO A 19 -12.59 -1.18 7.41
CA PRO A 19 -13.34 0.06 7.40
C PRO A 19 -13.36 0.76 6.03
N ALA A 20 -14.45 1.46 5.70
CA ALA A 20 -14.59 2.16 4.43
C ALA A 20 -13.46 3.19 4.14
N LYS A 21 -12.87 3.79 5.19
CA LYS A 21 -11.70 4.69 5.05
C LYS A 21 -10.47 3.99 4.47
N VAL A 22 -10.27 2.72 4.81
CA VAL A 22 -9.17 1.88 4.30
C VAL A 22 -9.40 1.59 2.82
N LYS A 23 -10.63 1.21 2.45
CA LYS A 23 -11.00 0.98 1.04
C LYS A 23 -10.83 2.23 0.17
N LYS A 24 -11.25 3.40 0.69
CA LYS A 24 -11.02 4.71 0.03
C LYS A 24 -9.54 5.02 -0.12
N PHE A 25 -8.72 4.72 0.90
CA PHE A 25 -7.27 4.87 0.81
C PHE A 25 -6.69 4.00 -0.30
N ILE A 26 -7.01 2.70 -0.34
CA ILE A 26 -6.53 1.79 -1.39
C ILE A 26 -6.92 2.34 -2.76
N TRP A 27 -8.19 2.72 -2.94
CA TRP A 27 -8.67 3.32 -4.19
C TRP A 27 -7.83 4.53 -4.62
N ARG A 28 -7.55 5.46 -3.70
CA ARG A 28 -6.72 6.64 -3.99
C ARG A 28 -5.30 6.26 -4.36
N THR A 29 -4.71 5.30 -3.66
CA THR A 29 -3.36 4.79 -3.91
C THR A 29 -3.28 4.16 -5.29
N LEU A 30 -4.17 3.23 -5.64
CA LEU A 30 -4.12 2.55 -6.95
C LEU A 30 -4.36 3.49 -8.13
N HIS A 31 -5.06 4.61 -7.91
CA HIS A 31 -5.19 5.68 -8.91
C HIS A 31 -4.02 6.68 -8.93
N GLY A 32 -2.98 6.51 -8.11
CA GLY A 32 -1.85 7.43 -8.01
C GLY A 32 -2.22 8.83 -7.47
N THR A 33 -3.34 8.93 -6.75
CA THR A 33 -3.89 10.22 -6.25
C THR A 33 -3.65 10.42 -4.75
N LEU A 34 -2.88 9.54 -4.14
CA LEU A 34 -2.47 9.68 -2.76
C LEU A 34 -1.49 10.87 -2.67
N PRO A 35 -1.73 11.83 -1.78
CA PRO A 35 -0.77 12.91 -1.59
C PRO A 35 0.49 12.28 -1.01
N CYS A 36 1.65 12.50 -1.60
CA CYS A 36 2.96 12.18 -1.01
C CYS A 36 3.81 13.46 -1.06
N ARG A 37 4.80 13.62 -0.17
CA ARG A 37 5.63 14.84 -0.14
C ARG A 37 6.32 15.06 -1.48
N ALA A 38 6.77 14.00 -2.16
CA ALA A 38 7.30 14.09 -3.51
C ALA A 38 6.28 14.73 -4.49
N THR A 39 5.04 14.25 -4.48
CA THR A 39 3.96 14.76 -5.34
C THR A 39 3.60 16.21 -5.01
N LEU A 40 3.62 16.60 -3.73
CA LEU A 40 3.35 17.97 -3.29
C LEU A 40 4.49 18.93 -3.70
N ALA A 41 5.75 18.51 -3.51
CA ALA A 41 6.93 19.26 -3.94
C ALA A 41 6.94 19.47 -5.46
N ASN A 42 6.60 18.43 -6.24
CA ASN A 42 6.46 18.51 -7.70
C ASN A 42 5.34 19.47 -8.15
N ARG A 43 4.38 19.76 -7.28
CA ARG A 43 3.33 20.78 -7.51
C ARG A 43 3.74 22.18 -7.01
N HIS A 44 5.04 22.42 -6.82
CA HIS A 44 5.62 23.70 -6.37
C HIS A 44 5.15 24.16 -4.98
N MET A 45 4.64 23.24 -4.14
CA MET A 45 4.44 23.57 -2.73
C MET A 45 5.78 23.63 -2.02
N LYS A 46 5.97 24.62 -1.13
CA LYS A 46 7.18 24.76 -0.29
C LYS A 46 7.19 23.69 0.82
N VAL A 47 7.40 22.44 0.43
CA VAL A 47 7.54 21.29 1.32
C VAL A 47 8.81 20.52 0.97
N SER A 48 9.50 20.00 1.98
CA SER A 48 10.61 19.06 1.75
C SER A 48 10.05 17.78 1.11
N PRO A 49 10.69 17.24 0.06
CA PRO A 49 10.28 15.97 -0.54
C PRO A 49 10.66 14.77 0.33
N LEU A 50 11.46 14.96 1.38
CA LEU A 50 11.91 13.88 2.26
C LEU A 50 10.76 13.32 3.09
N CYS A 51 10.84 12.02 3.39
CA CYS A 51 9.94 11.33 4.29
C CYS A 51 9.98 11.97 5.69
N PRO A 52 8.83 12.41 6.25
CA PRO A 52 8.78 13.04 7.56
C PRO A 52 9.14 12.06 8.68
N THR A 53 9.01 10.75 8.44
CA THR A 53 9.29 9.71 9.42
C THR A 53 10.78 9.38 9.53
N CYS A 54 11.46 9.13 8.40
CA CYS A 54 12.86 8.70 8.41
C CYS A 54 13.84 9.82 8.05
N SER A 55 13.40 10.87 7.35
CA SER A 55 14.23 11.97 6.81
C SER A 55 15.40 11.54 5.91
N GLN A 56 15.42 10.29 5.43
CA GLN A 56 16.54 9.71 4.68
C GLN A 56 16.29 9.58 3.18
N SER A 57 15.04 9.59 2.74
CA SER A 57 14.69 9.38 1.32
C SER A 57 13.47 10.19 0.94
N VAL A 58 13.28 10.39 -0.36
CA VAL A 58 12.09 11.03 -0.92
C VAL A 58 10.85 10.20 -0.56
N GLU A 59 9.80 10.86 -0.11
CA GLU A 59 8.53 10.20 0.21
C GLU A 59 7.70 10.03 -1.07
N ASP A 60 7.82 8.87 -1.68
CA ASP A 60 6.86 8.34 -2.64
C ASP A 60 6.02 7.22 -2.00
N THR A 61 5.05 6.68 -2.76
CA THR A 61 4.18 5.60 -2.29
C THR A 61 4.97 4.36 -1.85
N LYS A 62 6.01 3.98 -2.59
CA LYS A 62 6.80 2.78 -2.30
C LYS A 62 7.62 2.96 -1.02
N HIS A 63 8.27 4.10 -0.87
CA HIS A 63 9.05 4.41 0.32
C HIS A 63 8.14 4.48 1.54
N MET A 64 7.07 5.27 1.48
CA MET A 64 6.16 5.46 2.60
C MET A 64 5.52 4.14 3.06
N LEU A 65 5.11 3.28 2.13
CA LEU A 65 4.40 2.04 2.48
C LEU A 65 5.32 0.86 2.76
N PHE A 66 6.52 0.79 2.19
CA PHE A 66 7.32 -0.44 2.22
C PHE A 66 8.79 -0.24 2.58
N LEU A 67 9.45 0.83 2.10
CA LEU A 67 10.90 0.97 2.29
C LEU A 67 11.31 1.82 3.49
N CYS A 68 10.41 2.65 4.02
CA CYS A 68 10.64 3.46 5.20
C CYS A 68 11.03 2.55 6.38
N THR A 69 11.96 2.99 7.22
CA THR A 69 12.41 2.23 8.40
C THR A 69 11.23 1.80 9.29
N LYS A 70 10.27 2.71 9.50
CA LYS A 70 9.04 2.42 10.24
C LYS A 70 8.13 1.42 9.53
N ALA A 71 7.98 1.53 8.21
CA ALA A 71 7.20 0.59 7.42
C ALA A 71 7.78 -0.83 7.56
N LYS A 72 9.09 -0.97 7.35
CA LYS A 72 9.80 -2.26 7.51
C LYS A 72 9.60 -2.86 8.90
N GLU A 73 9.66 -2.04 9.94
CA GLU A 73 9.42 -2.49 11.31
C GLU A 73 7.99 -3.02 11.52
N VAL A 74 6.98 -2.31 10.99
CA VAL A 74 5.58 -2.75 11.05
C VAL A 74 5.41 -4.09 10.33
N TRP A 75 5.93 -4.22 9.10
CA TRP A 75 5.79 -5.46 8.33
C TRP A 75 6.50 -6.65 8.99
N LYS A 76 7.67 -6.42 9.56
CA LYS A 76 8.42 -7.43 10.33
C LYS A 76 7.67 -7.88 11.58
N ARG A 77 7.08 -6.94 12.33
CA ARG A 77 6.27 -7.27 13.51
C ARG A 77 5.00 -8.06 13.16
N LEU A 78 4.48 -7.90 11.96
CA LEU A 78 3.35 -8.66 11.44
C LEU A 78 3.75 -10.00 10.80
N GLY A 79 5.06 -10.28 10.69
CA GLY A 79 5.58 -11.54 10.14
C GLY A 79 5.32 -11.74 8.66
N ILE A 80 5.20 -10.65 7.88
CA ILE A 80 4.94 -10.69 6.43
C ILE A 80 5.98 -9.91 5.61
N ASP A 81 7.08 -9.48 6.24
CA ASP A 81 8.18 -8.73 5.62
C ASP A 81 8.77 -9.44 4.40
N GLU A 82 8.94 -10.76 4.43
CA GLU A 82 9.45 -11.50 3.27
C GLU A 82 8.60 -11.34 2.01
N ILE A 83 7.26 -11.32 2.14
CA ILE A 83 6.36 -11.13 1.00
C ILE A 83 6.44 -9.69 0.50
N ILE A 84 6.51 -8.73 1.42
CA ILE A 84 6.65 -7.31 1.09
C ILE A 84 7.96 -7.09 0.32
N ASP A 85 9.07 -7.65 0.80
CA ASP A 85 10.38 -7.52 0.17
C ASP A 85 10.37 -8.13 -1.23
N ARG A 86 9.84 -9.36 -1.40
CA ARG A 86 9.68 -9.98 -2.73
C ARG A 86 8.82 -9.11 -3.66
N ALA A 87 7.70 -8.59 -3.18
CA ALA A 87 6.85 -7.72 -4.01
C ALA A 87 7.58 -6.42 -4.40
N CYS A 88 8.41 -5.87 -3.51
CA CYS A 88 9.23 -4.69 -3.78
C CYS A 88 10.37 -4.95 -4.77
N GLU A 89 10.82 -6.19 -4.95
CA GLU A 89 11.79 -6.56 -5.99
C GLU A 89 11.14 -6.64 -7.37
N VAL A 90 9.88 -7.09 -7.44
CA VAL A 90 9.13 -7.28 -8.70
C VAL A 90 8.73 -5.96 -9.33
N ASP A 91 8.25 -4.98 -8.55
CA ASP A 91 7.75 -3.72 -9.08
C ASP A 91 8.41 -2.50 -8.41
N ARG A 92 8.59 -1.42 -9.18
CA ARG A 92 9.12 -0.13 -8.71
C ARG A 92 8.03 0.83 -8.24
N ALA A 93 6.80 0.68 -8.72
CA ALA A 93 5.66 1.49 -8.36
C ALA A 93 5.00 0.96 -7.07
N GLY A 94 4.85 1.83 -6.07
CA GLY A 94 4.24 1.45 -4.78
C GLY A 94 2.76 1.07 -4.92
N GLU A 95 2.08 1.64 -5.91
CA GLU A 95 0.69 1.38 -6.25
C GLU A 95 0.50 -0.05 -6.76
N ALA A 96 1.35 -0.49 -7.69
CA ALA A 96 1.33 -1.84 -8.24
C ALA A 96 1.71 -2.89 -7.19
N ILE A 97 2.68 -2.59 -6.31
CA ILE A 97 3.03 -3.44 -5.17
C ILE A 97 1.81 -3.61 -4.25
N LEU A 98 1.14 -2.51 -3.86
CA LEU A 98 -0.02 -2.58 -2.98
C LEU A 98 -1.19 -3.34 -3.64
N GLU A 99 -1.43 -3.11 -4.94
CA GLU A 99 -2.42 -3.86 -5.71
C GLU A 99 -2.15 -5.37 -5.63
N TYR A 100 -0.94 -5.79 -5.99
CA TYR A 100 -0.51 -7.19 -5.95
C TYR A 100 -0.75 -7.81 -4.56
N LEU A 101 -0.31 -7.13 -3.50
CA LEU A 101 -0.41 -7.60 -2.13
C LEU A 101 -1.86 -7.76 -1.64
N VAL A 102 -2.75 -6.83 -2.01
CA VAL A 102 -4.16 -6.85 -1.57
C VAL A 102 -4.98 -7.88 -2.35
N VAL A 103 -4.56 -8.27 -3.55
CA VAL A 103 -5.24 -9.27 -4.40
C VAL A 103 -4.53 -10.62 -4.45
N LEU A 104 -3.54 -10.85 -3.58
CA LEU A 104 -2.75 -12.09 -3.53
C LEU A 104 -3.65 -13.34 -3.59
N PRO A 105 -3.35 -14.35 -4.44
CA PRO A 105 -4.07 -15.61 -4.47
C PRO A 105 -4.09 -16.32 -3.12
N ASN A 106 -5.19 -17.00 -2.78
CA ASN A 106 -5.31 -17.72 -1.50
C ASN A 106 -4.24 -18.79 -1.29
N GLN A 107 -3.70 -19.38 -2.37
CA GLN A 107 -2.69 -20.44 -2.31
C GLN A 107 -1.38 -19.95 -1.68
N ASP A 108 -1.01 -18.68 -1.89
CA ASP A 108 0.17 -18.06 -1.30
C ASP A 108 -0.02 -17.72 0.19
N LEU A 109 -1.29 -17.58 0.62
CA LEU A 109 -1.67 -17.24 2.00
C LEU A 109 -1.76 -18.49 2.90
N CYS A 110 -2.19 -19.63 2.33
CA CYS A 110 -2.36 -20.89 3.06
C CYS A 110 -1.05 -21.45 3.65
N ILE A 111 0.11 -21.13 3.05
CA ILE A 111 1.42 -21.61 3.51
C ILE A 111 1.82 -21.00 4.86
N MET A 112 1.25 -19.84 5.22
CA MET A 112 1.71 -19.07 6.40
C MET A 112 0.79 -19.16 7.62
N GLY A 113 -0.36 -19.83 7.54
CA GLY A 113 -1.28 -19.99 8.68
C GLY A 113 -2.00 -18.71 9.14
N TYR A 114 -1.81 -17.57 8.46
CA TYR A 114 -2.46 -16.31 8.79
C TYR A 114 -3.86 -16.22 8.15
N GLN A 115 -4.88 -16.02 8.98
CA GLN A 115 -6.21 -15.62 8.51
C GLN A 115 -6.24 -14.10 8.28
N ASN A 116 -6.97 -13.63 7.27
CA ASN A 116 -7.21 -12.19 6.99
C ASN A 116 -5.94 -11.38 6.61
N VAL A 117 -4.95 -11.99 5.97
CA VAL A 117 -3.70 -11.30 5.54
C VAL A 117 -3.98 -10.08 4.67
N ARG A 118 -4.96 -10.16 3.77
CA ARG A 118 -5.32 -9.03 2.88
C ARG A 118 -5.83 -7.84 3.68
N GLU A 119 -6.70 -8.09 4.68
CA GLU A 119 -7.17 -7.07 5.60
C GLU A 119 -6.04 -6.49 6.43
N MET A 120 -5.12 -7.32 6.92
CA MET A 120 -3.93 -6.86 7.65
C MET A 120 -3.07 -5.95 6.79
N ILE A 121 -2.74 -6.33 5.55
CA ILE A 121 -2.00 -5.51 4.60
C ILE A 121 -2.72 -4.18 4.36
N ALA A 122 -4.01 -4.25 4.05
CA ALA A 122 -4.84 -3.08 3.79
C ALA A 122 -4.86 -2.08 4.97
N ILE A 123 -5.08 -2.59 6.18
CA ILE A 123 -5.18 -1.77 7.39
C ILE A 123 -3.82 -1.20 7.78
N SER A 124 -2.75 -1.99 7.70
CA SER A 124 -1.39 -1.55 8.03
C SER A 124 -0.87 -0.53 7.03
N ALA A 125 -1.12 -0.71 5.74
CA ALA A 125 -0.77 0.30 4.73
C ALA A 125 -1.54 1.62 4.96
N TRP A 126 -2.83 1.53 5.30
CA TRP A 126 -3.62 2.71 5.67
C TRP A 126 -3.06 3.39 6.93
N TYR A 127 -2.68 2.62 7.94
CA TYR A 127 -2.09 3.12 9.18
C TYR A 127 -0.76 3.85 8.91
N LEU A 128 0.15 3.25 8.13
CA LEU A 128 1.42 3.86 7.75
C LEU A 128 1.25 5.19 7.03
N TRP A 129 0.24 5.29 6.15
CA TRP A 129 -0.09 6.56 5.51
C TRP A 129 -0.72 7.57 6.47
N TRP A 130 -1.60 7.12 7.35
CA TRP A 130 -2.33 7.99 8.30
C TRP A 130 -1.42 8.58 9.37
N GLU A 131 -0.44 7.83 9.85
CA GLU A 131 0.44 8.23 10.95
C GLU A 131 1.59 9.16 10.51
N ARG A 132 1.82 9.30 9.20
CA ARG A 132 2.86 10.17 8.66
C ARG A 132 2.53 11.66 8.86
#